data_AF-A0A929D7P2-F1
#
_entry.id   AF-A0A929D7P2-F1
#
_cell.length_a   1.000
_cell.length_b   1.000
_cell.length_c   1.000
_cell.angle_alpha   90.00
_cell.angle_beta   90.00
_cell.angle_gamma   90.00
#
_symmetry.space_group_name_H-M   'P 1'
#
loop_
_entity.id
_entity.type
_entity.pdbx_description
1 polymer ?
#
loop_
_entity_poly.entity_id
_entity_poly.type
_entity_poly.pdbx_seq_one_letter_code
_entity_poly.pdbx_strand_id
1 'polypeptide(L)' 'MKELPLKFKLTDEMAMMPRMKMSNFPSVNVVGRVSKTGQAMAKKGDLEGISPGIKLNSTKVNIVIDKIL' A
#
# COMPACT_ATOMS: atom_id res chain seq x y z
N MET A 1 6.68 11.35 16.63
CA MET A 1 6.78 11.34 15.15
C MET A 1 8.18 10.87 14.75
N LYS A 2 8.44 9.56 14.70
CA LYS A 2 9.76 9.04 14.28
C LYS A 2 9.72 7.53 13.98
N GLU A 3 8.82 7.11 13.08
CA GLU A 3 8.77 5.71 12.63
C GLU A 3 8.74 5.58 11.11
N LEU A 4 9.36 6.51 10.39
CA LEU A 4 9.61 6.36 8.96
C LEU A 4 11.13 6.26 8.75
N PRO A 5 11.62 5.36 7.87
CA PRO A 5 10.86 4.49 6.95
C PRO A 5 10.31 3.22 7.63
N LEU A 6 9.01 2.96 7.45
CA LEU A 6 8.38 1.70 7.85
C LEU A 6 8.89 0.58 6.94
N LYS A 7 9.44 -0.47 7.54
CA LYS A 7 9.79 -1.70 6.83
C LYS A 7 8.61 -2.65 6.92
N PHE A 8 7.98 -2.92 5.79
CA PHE A 8 6.91 -3.91 5.68
C PHE A 8 7.23 -4.88 4.53
N LYS A 9 6.73 -6.10 4.64
CA LYS A 9 6.82 -7.12 3.59
C LYS A 9 5.40 -7.51 3.22
N LEU A 10 5.04 -7.29 1.96
CA LEU A 10 3.79 -7.77 1.39
C LEU A 10 4.02 -9.18 0.84
N THR A 11 3.21 -10.14 1.27
CA THR A 11 3.27 -11.54 0.81
C THR A 11 1.92 -11.97 0.26
N ASP A 12 1.90 -13.04 -0.54
CA ASP A 12 0.65 -13.59 -1.08
C ASP A 12 -0.33 -14.07 0.00
N GLU A 13 0.15 -14.40 1.19
CA GLU A 13 -0.67 -14.79 2.34
C GLU A 13 -1.52 -13.63 2.87
N MET A 14 -1.12 -12.39 2.58
CA MET A 14 -1.88 -11.19 2.92
C MET A 14 -2.97 -10.87 1.90
N ALA A 15 -3.09 -11.65 0.81
CA ALA A 15 -4.17 -11.47 -0.14
C ALA A 15 -5.51 -11.84 0.51
N MET A 16 -6.45 -10.88 0.55
CA MET A 16 -7.80 -11.10 1.09
C MET A 16 -8.57 -12.21 0.35
N MET A 17 -8.23 -12.43 -0.92
CA MET A 17 -8.80 -13.49 -1.73
C MET A 17 -7.70 -14.48 -2.11
N PRO A 18 -7.74 -15.74 -1.62
CA PRO A 18 -6.69 -16.75 -1.89
C PRO A 18 -6.45 -17.05 -3.38
N ARG A 19 -7.45 -16.77 -4.24
CA ARG A 19 -7.36 -16.91 -5.70
C ARG A 19 -6.75 -15.69 -6.40
N MET A 20 -6.68 -14.53 -5.75
CA MET A 20 -6.10 -13.29 -6.28
C MET A 20 -4.78 -12.95 -5.55
N LYS A 21 -3.82 -13.87 -5.62
CA LYS A 21 -2.47 -13.67 -5.09
C LYS A 21 -1.71 -12.60 -5.88
N MET A 22 -0.80 -11.88 -5.24
CA MET A 22 0.01 -10.86 -5.92
C MET A 22 0.88 -11.51 -7.00
N SER A 23 1.37 -12.74 -6.77
CA SER A 23 2.14 -13.53 -7.73
C SER A 23 1.43 -13.84 -9.05
N ASN A 24 0.09 -13.76 -9.09
CA ASN A 24 -0.68 -13.97 -10.32
C ASN A 24 -0.68 -12.74 -11.25
N PHE A 25 -0.16 -11.60 -10.79
CA PHE A 25 -0.17 -10.34 -11.55
C PHE A 25 1.25 -9.91 -11.95
N PRO A 26 1.47 -9.44 -13.19
CA PRO A 26 2.79 -8.99 -13.64
C PRO A 26 3.27 -7.71 -12.95
N SER A 27 2.33 -6.91 -12.45
CA SER A 27 2.58 -5.68 -11.73
C SER A 27 1.47 -5.42 -10.71
N VAL A 28 1.81 -4.79 -9.59
CA VAL A 28 0.88 -4.41 -8.53
C VAL A 28 1.04 -2.93 -8.21
N ASN A 29 -0.05 -2.28 -7.81
CA ASN A 29 0.01 -0.93 -7.24
C ASN A 29 -0.02 -1.04 -5.73
N VAL A 30 0.84 -0.29 -5.04
CA VAL A 30 0.83 -0.20 -3.58
C VAL A 30 0.14 1.09 -3.18
N VAL A 31 -0.87 0.98 -2.32
CA VAL A 31 -1.61 2.14 -1.79
C VAL A 31 -1.24 2.32 -0.32
N GLY A 32 -0.69 3.49 0.00
CA GLY A 32 -0.43 3.92 1.37
C GLY A 32 -1.52 4.88 1.82
N ARG A 33 -2.11 4.65 3.01
CA ARG A 33 -3.13 5.53 3.59
C ARG A 33 -2.73 5.98 4.99
N VAL A 34 -2.85 7.27 5.27
CA VAL A 34 -2.68 7.86 6.60
C VAL A 34 -4.06 8.30 7.08
N SER A 35 -4.65 7.52 7.99
CA SER A 35 -5.90 7.89 8.65
C SER A 35 -5.64 8.45 10.04
N LYS A 36 -6.30 9.57 10.35
CA LYS A 36 -6.32 10.11 11.72
C LYS A 36 -7.08 9.20 12.70
N THR A 37 -7.97 8.35 12.17
CA THR A 37 -8.82 7.46 12.97
C THR A 37 -8.26 6.05 13.15
N GLY A 38 -7.12 5.74 12.50
CA GLY A 38 -6.48 4.43 12.55
C GLY A 38 -7.24 3.32 11.80
N GLN A 39 -8.26 3.66 11.02
CA GLN A 39 -9.02 2.68 10.24
C GLN A 39 -8.41 2.50 8.85
N ALA A 40 -8.40 1.26 8.37
CA ALA A 40 -7.91 0.93 7.04
C ALA A 40 -8.89 1.35 5.92
N MET A 41 -10.17 1.59 6.22
CA MET A 41 -11.16 2.04 5.24
C MET A 41 -11.02 3.54 4.93
N ALA A 42 -11.29 3.92 3.68
CA ALA A 42 -11.19 5.29 3.21
C ALA A 42 -12.23 6.16 3.90
N LYS A 43 -11.79 7.24 4.53
CA LYS A 43 -12.69 8.26 5.07
C LYS A 43 -12.32 9.64 4.56
N LYS A 44 -13.33 10.51 4.57
CA LYS A 44 -13.17 11.93 4.25
C LYS A 44 -12.11 12.55 5.17
N GLY A 45 -11.08 13.15 4.58
CA GLY A 45 -9.96 13.77 5.27
C GLY A 45 -8.77 12.84 5.54
N ASP A 46 -8.82 11.57 5.14
CA ASP A 46 -7.64 10.71 5.11
C ASP A 46 -6.70 11.14 3.97
N LEU A 47 -5.40 10.91 4.15
CA LEU A 47 -4.41 11.11 3.10
C LEU A 47 -4.07 9.77 2.45
N GLU A 48 -4.02 9.75 1.12
CA GLU A 48 -3.71 8.57 0.31
C GLU A 48 -2.60 8.86 -0.69
N GLY A 49 -1.77 7.85 -0.94
CA GLY A 49 -0.76 7.84 -1.98
C GLY A 49 -0.76 6.50 -2.70
N ILE A 50 -0.54 6.54 -4.02
CA ILE A 50 -0.56 5.34 -4.87
C ILE A 50 0.77 5.25 -5.61
N SER A 51 1.43 4.10 -5.52
CA SER A 51 2.63 3.83 -6.30
C SER A 51 2.27 3.62 -7.78
N PRO A 52 3.20 3.89 -8.72
CA PRO A 52 3.09 3.31 -10.05
C PRO A 52 3.07 1.78 -9.97
N GLY A 53 2.66 1.11 -11.04
CA GLY A 53 2.69 -0.34 -11.15
C GLY A 53 4.10 -0.88 -10.96
N ILE A 54 4.36 -1.51 -9.83
CA ILE A 54 5.66 -2.10 -9.50
C ILE A 54 5.66 -3.59 -9.82
N LYS A 55 6.84 -4.11 -10.19
CA LYS A 55 7.04 -5.55 -10.35
C LYS A 55 7.11 -6.24 -8.99
N LEU A 56 6.73 -7.51 -8.97
CA LEU A 56 6.97 -8.39 -7.82
C LEU A 56 8.48 -8.40 -7.48
N ASN A 57 8.81 -8.53 -6.19
CA ASN A 57 10.17 -8.45 -5.64
C ASN A 57 10.88 -7.08 -5.74
N SER A 58 10.17 -6.01 -6.11
CA SER A 58 10.73 -4.66 -6.03
C SER A 58 11.05 -4.30 -4.58
N THR A 59 12.25 -3.79 -4.34
CA THR A 59 12.66 -3.25 -3.03
C THR A 59 12.70 -1.72 -3.10
N LYS A 60 12.41 -1.05 -1.98
CA LYS A 60 12.41 0.43 -1.86
C LYS A 60 11.39 1.14 -2.76
N VAL A 61 10.11 0.78 -2.61
CA VAL A 61 9.01 1.44 -3.29
C VAL A 61 8.76 2.82 -2.67
N ASN A 62 8.88 3.87 -3.47
CA ASN A 62 8.54 5.23 -3.05
C ASN A 62 7.05 5.49 -3.31
N ILE A 63 6.34 5.94 -2.29
CA ILE A 63 4.92 6.31 -2.36
C ILE A 63 4.79 7.71 -1.80
N VAL A 64 4.32 8.64 -2.64
CA VAL A 64 4.01 10.00 -2.22
C VAL A 64 2.55 10.05 -1.82
N ILE A 65 2.27 10.52 -0.60
CA ILE A 65 0.92 10.66 -0.07
C ILE A 65 0.52 12.12 -0.22
N ASP A 66 -0.16 12.45 -1.31
CA ASP A 66 -0.54 13.81 -1.71
C ASP A 66 -2.04 13.99 -1.95
N LYS A 67 -2.82 12.91 -1.95
CA LYS A 67 -4.26 12.95 -2.19
C LYS A 67 -5.04 13.00 -0.88
N ILE A 68 -5.98 13.93 -0.79
CA ILE A 68 -6.98 13.99 0.29
C ILE A 68 -8.24 13.25 -0.20
N LEU A 69 -8.75 12.32 0.61
CA LEU A 69 -9.99 11.56 0.37
C LEU A 69 -11.25 12.28 0.90
#